data_AF-A0AAD6YXK5-F1
#
_entry.id   AF-A0AAD6YXK5-F1
#
_cell.length_a   1.000
_cell.length_b   1.000
_cell.length_c   1.000
_cell.angle_alpha   90.00
_cell.angle_beta   90.00
_cell.angle_gamma   90.00
#
_symmetry.space_group_name_H-M   'P 1'
#
loop_
_entity.id
_entity.type
_entity.pdbx_description
1 polymer ?
#
loop_
_entity_poly.entity_id
_entity_poly.type
_entity_poly.pdbx_seq_one_letter_code
_entity_poly.pdbx_strand_id
1 'polypeptide(L)'
;MSSPPATPPTEHTVGRKRAHSVEESPLRRKKRKPSESPPPPEPTHLSQFFAAYPKYEYDPSGPASQQFQQLRRVCKWSKVDAAEACAGYNRALGLTFSQAYGDDVDSLENWQRLCRTVEIPMPDSLEECQFAIEDAHINLIDLVDVNTTGAPVHRFATEAQLSAYTMRTGKIFPRDLAYKGQLLRHLLRRIFHPPAENLMRRGGYWVQRNP
;
A
#
# COMPACT_ATOMS: atom_id res chain seq x y z
N MET A 1 -27.78 -63.33 -49.36
CA MET A 1 -26.83 -63.32 -48.23
C MET A 1 -27.49 -62.57 -47.09
N SER A 2 -27.76 -63.34 -46.03
CA SER A 2 -28.41 -63.08 -44.73
C SER A 2 -29.47 -61.96 -44.63
N SER A 3 -30.78 -62.25 -44.72
CA SER A 3 -31.66 -62.93 -43.73
C SER A 3 -32.05 -62.06 -42.53
N PRO A 4 -33.32 -62.16 -42.04
CA PRO A 4 -34.25 -61.04 -42.07
C PRO A 4 -34.88 -60.75 -40.67
N PRO A 5 -36.21 -60.71 -40.49
CA PRO A 5 -37.09 -59.53 -40.47
C PRO A 5 -37.79 -59.35 -39.12
N ALA A 6 -38.57 -58.28 -38.97
CA ALA A 6 -39.97 -58.31 -38.47
C ALA A 6 -40.43 -56.89 -38.06
N THR A 7 -41.40 -56.40 -38.84
CA THR A 7 -42.54 -55.53 -38.45
C THR A 7 -43.25 -56.00 -37.17
N PRO A 8 -44.31 -55.34 -36.62
CA PRO A 8 -44.91 -53.98 -36.79
C PRO A 8 -45.25 -53.40 -35.36
N PRO A 9 -46.41 -52.77 -35.01
CA PRO A 9 -47.28 -51.78 -35.66
C PRO A 9 -47.57 -50.50 -34.81
N THR A 10 -48.03 -49.47 -35.51
CA THR A 10 -49.27 -48.65 -35.33
C THR A 10 -49.74 -48.19 -33.92
N GLU A 11 -49.80 -46.85 -33.80
CA GLU A 11 -50.80 -45.96 -33.14
C GLU A 11 -51.25 -46.21 -31.68
N HIS A 12 -51.41 -45.12 -30.92
CA HIS A 12 -52.69 -44.68 -30.32
C HIS A 12 -52.43 -43.40 -29.47
N THR A 13 -52.94 -42.23 -29.87
CA THR A 13 -54.24 -41.61 -29.49
C THR A 13 -54.30 -41.05 -28.05
N VAL A 14 -54.92 -39.86 -27.96
CA VAL A 14 -55.48 -39.20 -26.74
C VAL A 14 -54.43 -38.53 -25.85
N GLY A 15 -54.57 -37.32 -25.31
CA GLY A 15 -55.67 -36.37 -25.26
C GLY A 15 -55.43 -35.44 -24.05
N ARG A 16 -55.51 -34.13 -24.31
CA ARG A 16 -56.03 -33.06 -23.43
C ARG A 16 -55.86 -33.22 -21.90
N LYS A 17 -55.00 -32.40 -21.28
CA LYS A 17 -55.27 -31.73 -19.98
C LYS A 17 -54.60 -30.35 -19.91
N ARG A 18 -55.38 -29.36 -19.45
CA ARG A 18 -54.91 -28.05 -18.97
C ARG A 18 -54.29 -28.21 -17.58
N ALA A 19 -53.29 -27.40 -17.23
CA ALA A 19 -53.35 -26.37 -16.18
C ALA A 19 -51.94 -25.96 -15.69
N HIS A 20 -51.89 -24.74 -15.13
CA HIS A 20 -50.84 -24.12 -14.29
C HIS A 20 -49.67 -23.47 -15.07
N SER A 21 -49.70 -22.14 -15.27
CA SER A 21 -49.40 -21.08 -14.27
C SER A 21 -47.92 -21.10 -13.89
N VAL A 22 -47.09 -20.44 -14.71
CA VAL A 22 -45.76 -20.00 -14.32
C VAL A 22 -45.76 -18.49 -14.43
N GLU A 23 -45.68 -17.87 -13.27
CA GLU A 23 -45.70 -16.43 -13.06
C GLU A 23 -44.47 -15.78 -13.71
N GLU A 24 -44.71 -14.82 -14.59
CA GLU A 24 -43.68 -14.01 -15.22
C GLU A 24 -43.16 -12.99 -14.19
N SER A 25 -42.03 -13.29 -13.55
CA SER A 25 -41.36 -12.36 -12.63
C SER A 25 -40.51 -11.33 -13.41
N PRO A 26 -40.74 -10.01 -13.24
CA PRO A 26 -40.02 -8.99 -13.99
C PRO A 26 -38.59 -8.78 -13.47
N LEU A 27 -37.65 -8.64 -14.41
CA LEU A 27 -36.24 -8.29 -14.20
C LEU A 27 -36.08 -7.10 -13.23
N ARG A 28 -35.75 -7.41 -11.98
CA ARG A 28 -35.19 -6.44 -11.03
C ARG A 28 -33.77 -6.08 -11.47
N ARG A 29 -33.65 -5.02 -12.29
CA ARG A 29 -32.40 -4.25 -12.45
C ARG A 29 -31.92 -3.86 -11.05
N LYS A 30 -30.89 -4.53 -10.53
CA LYS A 30 -30.18 -4.10 -9.32
C LYS A 30 -29.63 -2.71 -9.60
N LYS A 31 -30.26 -1.69 -9.02
CA LYS A 31 -29.74 -0.33 -8.97
C LYS A 31 -28.34 -0.41 -8.39
N ARG A 32 -27.31 -0.11 -9.21
CA ARG A 32 -25.94 0.03 -8.74
C ARG A 32 -25.96 1.15 -7.70
N LYS A 33 -25.53 0.85 -6.47
CA LYS A 33 -25.28 1.86 -5.45
C LYS A 33 -24.28 2.88 -6.03
N PRO A 34 -24.50 4.20 -5.83
CA PRO A 34 -23.49 5.20 -6.14
C PRO A 34 -22.19 4.85 -5.41
N SER A 35 -21.08 4.95 -6.13
CA SER A 35 -19.72 4.83 -5.59
C SER A 35 -19.58 5.78 -4.41
N GLU A 36 -19.47 5.21 -3.22
CA GLU A 36 -19.14 5.95 -2.00
C GLU A 36 -17.70 6.43 -2.16
N SER A 37 -17.52 7.74 -2.32
CA SER A 37 -16.21 8.37 -2.24
C SER A 37 -15.54 7.97 -0.92
N PRO A 38 -14.20 7.78 -0.90
CA PRO A 38 -13.52 7.39 0.33
C PRO A 38 -13.86 8.38 1.45
N PRO A 39 -14.01 7.89 2.70
CA PRO A 39 -14.31 8.74 3.84
C PRO A 39 -13.28 9.86 3.95
N PRO A 40 -13.65 11.06 4.47
CA PRO A 40 -12.70 12.13 4.73
C PRO A 40 -11.51 11.57 5.51
N PRO A 41 -10.26 11.88 5.14
CA PRO A 41 -9.12 11.35 5.85
C PRO A 41 -9.20 11.81 7.30
N GLU A 42 -9.26 10.86 8.23
CA GLU A 42 -9.03 11.13 9.65
C GLU A 42 -7.76 12.00 9.77
N PRO A 43 -7.77 13.06 10.60
CA PRO A 43 -6.64 13.98 10.70
C PRO A 43 -5.39 13.20 11.12
N THR A 44 -4.42 13.15 10.21
CA THR A 44 -3.15 12.48 10.44
C THR A 44 -2.29 13.27 11.41
N HIS A 45 -1.28 12.61 11.99
CA HIS A 45 -0.30 13.31 12.81
C HIS A 45 0.48 14.36 12.00
N LEU A 46 0.62 14.17 10.68
CA LEU A 46 1.15 15.18 9.78
C LEU A 46 0.24 16.40 9.67
N SER A 47 -1.08 16.23 9.50
CA SER A 47 -1.98 17.39 9.43
C SER A 47 -1.98 18.20 10.73
N GLN A 48 -1.88 17.52 11.89
CA GLN A 48 -1.72 18.19 13.18
C GLN A 48 -0.40 18.97 13.29
N PHE A 49 0.69 18.41 12.79
CA PHE A 49 1.99 19.11 12.75
C PHE A 49 1.92 20.38 11.91
N PHE A 50 1.36 20.32 10.69
CA PHE A 50 1.28 21.49 9.83
C PHE A 50 0.29 22.54 10.34
N ALA A 51 -0.77 22.14 11.04
CA ALA A 51 -1.73 23.06 11.68
C ALA A 51 -1.08 23.98 12.73
N ALA A 52 0.09 23.63 13.28
CA ALA A 52 0.84 24.49 14.19
C ALA A 52 1.45 25.74 13.50
N TYR A 53 1.40 25.81 12.17
CA TYR A 53 1.97 26.90 11.37
C TYR A 53 0.89 27.64 10.58
N PRO A 54 0.07 28.50 11.22
CA PRO A 54 -1.11 29.13 10.58
C PRO A 54 -0.78 30.08 9.42
N LYS A 55 0.49 30.45 9.24
CA LYS A 55 0.97 31.28 8.12
C LYS A 55 1.32 30.45 6.87
N TYR A 56 1.24 29.13 6.96
CA TYR A 56 1.52 28.19 5.88
C TYR A 56 0.23 27.44 5.54
N GLU A 57 -0.19 27.52 4.28
CA GLU A 57 -1.36 26.80 3.79
C GLU A 57 -0.97 25.35 3.50
N TYR A 58 -1.37 24.44 4.39
CA TYR A 58 -1.16 23.01 4.24
C TYR A 58 -2.19 22.41 3.27
N ASP A 59 -1.71 21.75 2.23
CA ASP A 59 -2.51 20.99 1.29
C ASP A 59 -2.47 19.50 1.66
N PRO A 60 -3.48 18.95 2.33
CA PRO A 60 -3.50 17.56 2.73
C PRO A 60 -3.61 16.59 1.55
N SER A 61 -3.58 17.01 0.27
CA SER A 61 -3.51 16.10 -0.88
C SER A 61 -2.10 15.94 -1.45
N GLY A 62 -1.15 16.80 -1.04
CA GLY A 62 0.22 16.82 -1.53
C GLY A 62 1.21 15.99 -0.68
N PRO A 63 2.38 15.61 -1.25
CA PRO A 63 3.42 14.89 -0.50
C PRO A 63 3.92 15.68 0.70
N ALA A 64 3.93 15.07 1.89
CA ALA A 64 4.32 15.74 3.14
C ALA A 64 5.76 16.27 3.09
N SER A 65 6.64 15.53 2.40
CA SER A 65 8.03 15.94 2.17
C SER A 65 8.16 17.26 1.41
N GLN A 66 7.37 17.46 0.36
CA GLN A 66 7.41 18.69 -0.42
C GLN A 66 6.88 19.87 0.40
N GLN A 67 5.80 19.65 1.15
CA GLN A 67 5.20 20.66 2.00
C GLN A 67 6.11 21.08 3.15
N PHE A 68 6.81 20.13 3.78
CA PHE A 68 7.80 20.47 4.80
C PHE A 68 8.98 21.26 4.21
N GLN A 69 9.44 20.94 3.00
CA GLN A 69 10.45 21.73 2.30
C GLN A 69 9.96 23.15 1.99
N GLN A 70 8.71 23.33 1.60
CA GLN A 70 8.11 24.66 1.38
C GLN A 70 8.00 25.45 2.69
N LEU A 71 7.48 24.84 3.75
CA LEU A 71 7.39 25.43 5.08
C LEU A 71 8.75 25.96 5.56
N ARG A 72 9.82 25.16 5.41
CA ARG A 72 11.20 25.58 5.75
C ARG A 72 11.67 26.81 4.99
N ARG A 73 11.24 27.02 3.74
CA ARG A 73 11.59 28.20 2.93
C ARG A 73 10.85 29.46 3.41
N VAL A 74 9.60 29.31 3.84
CA VAL A 74 8.73 30.43 4.26
C VAL A 74 9.09 30.92 5.66
N CYS A 75 9.26 30.01 6.62
CA CYS A 75 9.36 30.38 8.04
C CYS A 75 10.71 31.00 8.46
N LYS A 76 11.76 30.90 7.64
CA LYS A 76 13.10 31.49 7.90
C LYS A 76 13.59 31.29 9.35
N TRP A 77 13.47 30.06 9.84
CA TRP A 77 13.77 29.69 11.22
C TRP A 77 15.23 29.91 11.62
N SER A 78 15.45 30.16 12.91
CA SER A 78 16.77 30.01 13.52
C SER A 78 17.22 28.54 13.46
N LYS A 79 18.49 28.26 13.76
CA LYS A 79 18.99 26.87 13.80
C LYS A 79 18.24 26.02 14.82
N VAL A 80 17.85 26.61 15.95
CA VAL A 80 17.15 25.90 17.03
C VAL A 80 15.72 25.57 16.60
N ASP A 81 14.97 26.57 16.12
CA ASP A 81 13.58 26.35 15.68
C ASP A 81 13.51 25.39 14.49
N ALA A 82 14.49 25.45 13.59
CA ALA A 82 14.57 24.53 12.46
C ALA A 82 14.81 23.07 12.92
N ALA A 83 15.61 22.87 13.97
CA ALA A 83 15.84 21.55 14.54
C ALA A 83 14.58 21.02 15.24
N GLU A 84 13.88 21.87 15.99
CA GLU A 84 12.61 21.51 16.63
C GLU A 84 11.52 21.16 15.61
N ALA A 85 11.34 21.98 14.57
CA ALA A 85 10.39 21.71 13.50
C ALA A 85 10.74 20.41 12.74
N CYS A 86 12.03 20.14 12.51
CA CYS A 86 12.48 18.88 11.92
C CYS A 86 12.15 17.68 12.81
N ALA A 87 12.39 17.78 14.12
CA ALA A 87 12.04 16.74 15.08
C ALA A 87 10.52 16.52 15.16
N GLY A 88 9.72 17.58 15.13
CA GLY A 88 8.26 17.52 15.10
C GLY A 88 7.73 16.85 13.84
N TYR A 89 8.23 17.25 12.67
CA TYR A 89 7.88 16.65 11.38
C TYR A 89 8.24 15.16 11.34
N ASN A 90 9.44 14.81 11.79
CA ASN A 90 9.90 13.43 11.90
C ASN A 90 8.97 12.62 12.81
N ARG A 91 8.67 13.11 14.01
CA ARG A 91 7.73 12.43 14.92
C ARG A 91 6.36 12.22 14.26
N ALA A 92 5.85 13.23 13.55
CA ALA A 92 4.59 13.13 12.82
C ALA A 92 4.61 12.08 11.70
N LEU A 93 5.72 11.94 10.97
CA LEU A 93 5.90 10.86 9.98
C LEU A 93 5.79 9.48 10.63
N GLY A 94 6.51 9.25 11.74
CA GLY A 94 6.49 7.97 12.44
C GLY A 94 5.10 7.62 12.99
N LEU A 95 4.42 8.59 13.60
CA LEU A 95 3.07 8.38 14.12
C LEU A 95 2.04 8.16 13.02
N THR A 96 2.14 8.89 11.91
CA THR A 96 1.24 8.68 10.74
C THR A 96 1.48 7.29 10.13
N PHE A 97 2.74 6.85 10.06
CA PHE A 97 3.08 5.50 9.63
C PHE A 97 2.44 4.44 10.55
N SER A 98 2.63 4.55 11.87
CA SER A 98 2.06 3.59 12.83
C SER A 98 0.53 3.60 12.82
N GLN A 99 -0.09 4.76 12.62
CA GLN A 99 -1.54 4.88 12.47
C GLN A 99 -2.05 4.13 11.22
N ALA A 100 -1.29 4.14 10.12
CA ALA A 100 -1.68 3.49 8.87
C ALA A 100 -1.40 1.97 8.87
N TYR A 101 -0.24 1.54 9.37
CA TYR A 101 0.26 0.17 9.19
C TYR A 101 0.37 -0.64 10.48
N GLY A 102 0.23 -0.01 11.63
CA GLY A 102 0.54 -0.60 12.93
C GLY A 102 2.04 -0.54 13.27
N ASP A 103 2.38 -0.95 14.48
CA ASP A 103 3.74 -0.97 15.03
C ASP A 103 4.21 -2.37 15.48
N ASP A 104 3.28 -3.31 15.64
CA ASP A 104 3.52 -4.70 15.98
C ASP A 104 4.15 -5.47 14.80
N VAL A 105 5.34 -6.02 15.06
CA VAL A 105 6.14 -6.80 14.12
C VAL A 105 5.66 -8.24 13.97
N ASP A 106 4.94 -8.77 14.96
CA ASP A 106 4.44 -10.14 14.98
C ASP A 106 3.03 -10.25 14.36
N SER A 107 2.43 -9.11 14.01
CA SER A 107 1.11 -9.03 13.37
C SER A 107 1.19 -9.27 11.86
N LEU A 108 0.78 -10.47 11.43
CA LEU A 108 0.60 -10.81 10.01
C LEU A 108 -0.30 -9.79 9.28
N GLU A 109 -1.34 -9.30 9.94
CA GLU A 109 -2.26 -8.31 9.36
C GLU A 109 -1.55 -7.01 8.99
N ASN A 110 -0.67 -6.51 9.87
CA ASN A 110 0.11 -5.29 9.62
C ASN A 110 1.01 -5.46 8.39
N TRP A 111 1.68 -6.61 8.28
CA TRP A 111 2.53 -6.93 7.13
C TRP A 111 1.75 -7.14 5.83
N GLN A 112 0.60 -7.80 5.87
CA GLN A 112 -0.27 -7.95 4.71
C GLN A 112 -0.85 -6.61 4.25
N ARG A 113 -1.13 -5.68 5.17
CA ARG A 113 -1.56 -4.31 4.84
C ARG A 113 -0.46 -3.55 4.08
N LEU A 114 0.79 -3.70 4.51
CA LEU A 114 1.94 -3.17 3.76
C LEU A 114 2.06 -3.81 2.37
N CYS A 115 1.98 -5.14 2.28
CA CYS A 115 2.06 -5.85 0.99
C CYS A 115 1.01 -5.34 0.00
N ARG A 116 -0.24 -5.17 0.46
CA ARG A 116 -1.34 -4.64 -0.35
C ARG A 116 -1.05 -3.22 -0.83
N THR A 117 -0.54 -2.36 0.04
CA THR A 117 -0.27 -0.95 -0.28
C THR A 117 0.87 -0.80 -1.30
N VAL A 118 1.84 -1.70 -1.24
CA VAL A 118 3.01 -1.75 -2.14
C VAL A 118 2.74 -2.62 -3.38
N GLU A 119 1.52 -3.14 -3.53
CA GLU A 119 1.08 -4.00 -4.62
C GLU A 119 1.94 -5.27 -4.80
N ILE A 120 2.35 -5.84 -3.67
CA ILE A 120 3.05 -7.13 -3.59
C ILE A 120 2.00 -8.23 -3.42
N PRO A 121 2.13 -9.38 -4.11
CA PRO A 121 1.27 -10.55 -3.87
C PRO A 121 1.25 -10.89 -2.37
N MET A 122 0.07 -10.94 -1.76
CA MET A 122 -0.07 -11.14 -0.30
C MET A 122 0.31 -12.59 0.05
N PRO A 123 1.41 -12.80 0.78
CA PRO A 123 1.76 -14.13 1.27
C PRO A 123 0.88 -14.54 2.45
N ASP A 124 0.84 -15.84 2.72
CA ASP A 124 0.03 -16.42 3.79
C ASP A 124 0.78 -16.53 5.13
N SER A 125 2.10 -16.30 5.14
CA SER A 125 2.94 -16.34 6.33
C SER A 125 3.59 -15.00 6.66
N LEU A 126 3.91 -14.81 7.95
CA LEU A 126 4.56 -13.62 8.46
C LEU A 126 5.94 -13.44 7.84
N GLU A 127 6.75 -14.52 7.80
CA GLU A 127 8.11 -14.46 7.27
C GLU A 127 8.14 -14.13 5.77
N GLU A 128 7.19 -14.66 5.00
CA GLU A 128 7.11 -14.34 3.57
C GLU A 128 6.69 -12.89 3.33
N CYS A 129 5.75 -12.36 4.12
CA CYS A 129 5.38 -10.94 4.03
C CYS A 129 6.57 -10.03 4.36
N GLN A 130 7.28 -10.34 5.44
CA GLN A 130 8.48 -9.62 5.86
C GLN A 130 9.52 -9.64 4.75
N PHE A 131 9.84 -10.83 4.22
CA PHE A 131 10.82 -10.97 3.14
C PHE A 131 10.43 -10.18 1.89
N ALA A 132 9.17 -10.29 1.45
CA ALA A 132 8.72 -9.63 0.23
C ALA A 132 8.76 -8.10 0.33
N ILE A 133 8.34 -7.54 1.48
CA ILE A 133 8.46 -6.11 1.75
C ILE A 133 9.93 -5.70 1.86
N GLU A 134 10.76 -6.55 2.47
CA GLU A 134 12.17 -6.23 2.62
C GLU A 134 12.91 -6.17 1.27
N ASP A 135 12.56 -7.04 0.34
CA ASP A 135 13.12 -7.15 -1.02
C ASP A 135 12.63 -6.03 -1.96
N ALA A 136 11.44 -5.47 -1.72
CA ALA A 136 10.85 -4.44 -2.57
C ALA A 136 11.56 -3.06 -2.51
N HIS A 137 12.50 -2.88 -1.58
CA HIS A 137 13.27 -1.66 -1.33
C HIS A 137 12.47 -0.37 -1.56
N ILE A 138 11.61 0.01 -0.62
CA ILE A 138 10.70 1.15 -0.76
C ILE A 138 11.14 2.36 0.08
N ASN A 139 10.74 3.56 -0.34
CA ASN A 139 10.93 4.76 0.47
C ASN A 139 9.78 4.89 1.49
N LEU A 140 10.12 5.03 2.77
CA LEU A 140 9.14 5.11 3.86
C LEU A 140 8.27 6.37 3.82
N ILE A 141 8.75 7.47 3.25
CA ILE A 141 7.91 8.66 3.09
C ILE A 141 6.88 8.43 1.99
N ASP A 142 7.22 7.70 0.92
CA ASP A 142 6.24 7.32 -0.11
C ASP A 142 5.14 6.42 0.46
N LEU A 143 5.47 5.53 1.42
CA LEU A 143 4.48 4.76 2.18
C LEU A 143 3.56 5.63 3.04
N VAL A 144 4.03 6.77 3.54
CA VAL A 144 3.16 7.68 4.29
C VAL A 144 2.31 8.51 3.33
N ASP A 145 2.91 8.97 2.23
CA ASP A 145 2.28 9.85 1.25
C ASP A 145 1.24 9.12 0.39
N VAL A 146 1.34 7.80 0.15
CA VAL A 146 0.36 7.05 -0.69
C VAL A 146 -1.06 7.12 -0.15
N ASN A 147 -1.24 7.10 1.17
CA ASN A 147 -2.57 7.19 1.80
C ASN A 147 -3.25 8.54 1.55
N THR A 148 -2.43 9.55 1.26
CA THR A 148 -2.85 10.94 1.13
C THR A 148 -2.96 11.35 -0.35
N THR A 149 -1.98 10.92 -1.15
CA THR A 149 -1.82 11.30 -2.56
C THR A 149 -2.46 10.31 -3.52
N GLY A 150 -2.69 9.06 -3.08
CA GLY A 150 -3.08 7.94 -3.94
C GLY A 150 -2.01 7.53 -4.97
N ALA A 151 -0.81 8.13 -4.93
CA ALA A 151 0.25 7.83 -5.88
C ALA A 151 0.88 6.47 -5.54
N PRO A 152 1.11 5.59 -6.54
CA PRO A 152 1.67 4.26 -6.28
C PRO A 152 3.07 4.35 -5.68
N VAL A 153 3.35 3.47 -4.73
CA VAL A 153 4.64 3.41 -4.03
C VAL A 153 5.69 2.82 -4.97
N HIS A 154 6.78 3.57 -5.19
CA HIS A 154 7.85 3.12 -6.07
C HIS A 154 8.69 2.03 -5.38
N ARG A 155 8.83 0.89 -6.05
CA ARG A 155 9.71 -0.21 -5.64
C ARG A 155 11.02 -0.11 -6.39
N PHE A 156 12.12 -0.35 -5.69
CA PHE A 156 13.45 -0.31 -6.28
C PHE A 156 14.04 -1.71 -6.30
N ALA A 157 14.84 -2.01 -7.34
CA ALA A 157 15.46 -3.33 -7.44
C ALA A 157 16.64 -3.50 -6.48
N THR A 158 17.20 -2.40 -5.97
CA THR A 158 18.37 -2.40 -5.09
C THR A 158 18.34 -1.26 -4.06
N GLU A 159 19.04 -1.44 -2.94
CA GLU A 159 19.27 -0.36 -1.96
C GLU A 159 19.97 0.86 -2.59
N ALA A 160 20.82 0.66 -3.59
CA ALA A 160 21.53 1.75 -4.29
C ALA A 160 20.56 2.64 -5.07
N GLN A 161 19.60 2.04 -5.78
CA GLN A 161 18.56 2.78 -6.50
C GLN A 161 17.63 3.53 -5.53
N LEU A 162 17.21 2.88 -4.45
CA LEU A 162 16.43 3.52 -3.38
C LEU A 162 17.21 4.69 -2.76
N SER A 163 18.50 4.51 -2.49
CA SER A 163 19.39 5.55 -1.95
C SER A 163 19.47 6.76 -2.88
N ALA A 164 19.76 6.54 -4.17
CA ALA A 164 19.85 7.61 -5.16
C ALA A 164 18.52 8.40 -5.27
N TYR A 165 17.38 7.69 -5.32
CA TYR A 165 16.06 8.31 -5.31
C TYR A 165 15.82 9.13 -4.04
N THR A 166 16.12 8.57 -2.88
CA THR A 166 15.88 9.19 -1.58
C THR A 166 16.71 10.45 -1.39
N MET A 167 17.99 10.42 -1.77
CA MET A 167 18.88 11.59 -1.73
C MET A 167 18.44 12.67 -2.71
N ARG A 168 18.10 12.31 -3.95
CA ARG A 168 17.66 13.26 -4.99
C ARG A 168 16.37 13.97 -4.62
N THR A 169 15.42 13.26 -4.01
CA THR A 169 14.11 13.83 -3.63
C THR A 169 14.13 14.49 -2.25
N GLY A 170 15.14 14.21 -1.43
CA GLY A 170 15.20 14.65 -0.04
C GLY A 170 14.20 13.93 0.86
N LYS A 171 13.62 12.80 0.42
CA LYS A 171 12.63 12.01 1.17
C LYS A 171 13.28 11.11 2.23
N ILE A 172 14.09 11.73 3.10
CA ILE A 172 14.90 11.00 4.08
C ILE A 172 14.05 10.70 5.31
N PHE A 173 13.75 9.42 5.54
CA PHE A 173 13.09 8.99 6.77
C PHE A 173 14.12 8.90 7.92
N PRO A 174 13.84 9.51 9.08
CA PRO A 174 14.76 9.56 10.21
C PRO A 174 14.96 8.17 10.83
N ARG A 175 16.23 7.75 10.93
CA ARG A 175 16.61 6.45 11.48
C ARG A 175 16.22 6.32 12.95
N ASP A 176 16.28 7.41 13.70
CA ASP A 176 16.07 7.40 15.16
C ASP A 176 14.63 7.03 15.55
N LEU A 177 13.67 7.15 14.63
CA LEU A 177 12.29 6.71 14.86
C LEU A 177 12.13 5.20 14.87
N ALA A 178 13.03 4.45 14.23
CA ALA A 178 12.95 2.99 14.26
C ALA A 178 13.30 2.39 15.62
N TYR A 179 13.93 3.14 16.52
CA TYR A 179 14.07 2.70 17.91
C TYR A 179 12.73 2.69 18.65
N LYS A 180 11.70 3.36 18.11
CA LYS A 180 10.37 3.49 18.72
C LYS A 180 9.31 2.57 18.13
N GLY A 181 9.56 1.99 16.94
CA GLY A 181 8.61 1.09 16.27
C GLY A 181 9.31 -0.14 15.73
N GLN A 182 8.89 -1.33 16.20
CA GLN A 182 9.52 -2.61 15.82
C GLN A 182 9.35 -2.87 14.32
N LEU A 183 8.14 -2.67 13.79
CA LEU A 183 7.86 -2.82 12.36
C LEU A 183 8.63 -1.80 11.50
N LEU A 184 8.73 -0.53 11.91
CA LEU A 184 9.55 0.49 11.22
C LEU A 184 11.02 0.10 11.10
N ARG A 185 11.57 -0.56 12.12
CA ARG A 185 12.97 -1.00 12.13
C ARG A 185 13.30 -1.97 11.00
N HIS A 186 12.37 -2.84 10.62
CA HIS A 186 12.57 -3.80 9.53
C HIS A 186 12.58 -3.13 8.14
N LEU A 187 11.89 -2.00 8.00
CA LEU A 187 11.74 -1.32 6.72
C LEU A 187 12.88 -0.34 6.41
N LEU A 188 13.67 0.06 7.41
CA LEU A 188 14.77 0.97 7.20
C LEU A 188 15.86 0.39 6.29
N ARG A 189 16.40 1.24 5.40
CA ARG A 189 17.48 0.90 4.47
C ARG A 189 18.66 1.85 4.63
N ARG A 190 19.83 1.44 4.14
CA ARG A 190 21.03 2.30 4.17
C ARG A 190 20.97 3.30 3.02
N ILE A 191 20.56 4.52 3.34
CA ILE A 191 20.44 5.59 2.35
C ILE A 191 21.78 6.25 2.06
N PHE A 192 22.64 6.49 3.06
CA PHE A 192 23.89 7.22 2.84
C PHE A 192 25.08 6.36 2.42
N HIS A 193 25.02 5.06 2.73
CA HIS A 193 26.06 4.07 2.40
C HIS A 193 25.42 2.75 1.96
N PRO A 194 24.75 2.71 0.79
CA PRO A 194 24.16 1.48 0.28
C PRO A 194 25.25 0.49 -0.15
N PRO A 195 24.98 -0.83 -0.15
CA PRO A 195 25.80 -1.82 -0.85
C PRO A 195 25.98 -1.46 -2.32
N ALA A 196 27.05 -2.01 -2.91
CA ALA A 196 27.18 -2.03 -4.35
C ALA A 196 25.96 -2.70 -5.00
N GLU A 197 25.56 -2.22 -6.17
CA GLU A 197 24.33 -2.59 -6.88
C GLU A 197 24.19 -4.10 -7.16
N ASN A 198 25.32 -4.82 -7.19
CA ASN A 198 25.37 -6.24 -7.50
C ASN A 198 25.12 -7.17 -6.29
N LEU A 199 24.83 -6.63 -5.11
CA LEU A 199 24.62 -7.40 -3.88
C LEU A 199 23.13 -7.40 -3.49
N MET A 200 22.51 -8.57 -3.53
CA MET A 200 21.18 -8.82 -2.98
C MET A 200 21.26 -9.30 -1.54
N ARG A 201 20.25 -8.98 -0.73
CA ARG A 201 20.11 -9.50 0.63
C ARG A 201 19.08 -10.63 0.62
N ARG A 202 19.52 -11.88 0.75
CA ARG A 202 18.63 -13.05 0.84
C ARG A 202 18.77 -13.69 2.22
N GLY A 203 17.72 -13.64 3.04
CA GLY A 203 17.69 -14.26 4.38
C GLY A 203 18.83 -13.81 5.32
N GLY A 204 19.26 -12.54 5.22
CA GLY A 204 20.35 -11.99 6.03
C GLY A 204 21.76 -12.14 5.44
N TYR A 205 21.92 -12.85 4.32
CA TYR A 205 23.22 -13.04 3.64
C TYR A 205 23.30 -12.27 2.31
N TRP A 206 24.52 -11.85 1.95
CA TRP A 206 24.81 -11.17 0.69
C TRP A 206 25.04 -12.19 -0.41
N VAL A 207 24.26 -12.09 -1.49
CA VAL A 207 24.42 -12.93 -2.68
C VAL A 207 24.66 -12.04 -3.88
N GLN A 208 25.61 -12.42 -4.72
CA GLN A 208 25.92 -11.71 -5.96
C GLN A 208 24.82 -12.00 -6.99
N ARG A 209 24.23 -10.95 -7.57
CA ARG A 209 23.22 -11.12 -8.63
C ARG A 209 23.92 -11.56 -9.91
N ASN A 210 23.64 -12.76 -10.40
CA ASN A 210 24.12 -13.19 -11.72
C ASN A 210 23.25 -12.51 -12.80
N PRO A 211 23.85 -12.09 -13.94
CA PRO A 211 23.16 -11.32 -14.98
C PRO A 211 21.99 -12.06 -15.62
#